data_AF-A0A953L878-F1
#
_entry.id   AF-A0A953L878-F1
#
_cell.length_a   1.000
_cell.length_b   1.000
_cell.length_c   1.000
_cell.angle_alpha   90.00
_cell.angle_beta   90.00
_cell.angle_gamma   90.00
#
_symmetry.space_group_name_H-M   'P 1'
#
loop_
_entity.id
_entity.type
_entity.pdbx_description
1 polymer ?
#
loop_
_entity_poly.entity_id
_entity_poly.type
_entity_poly.pdbx_seq_one_letter_code
_entity_poly.pdbx_strand_id
1 'polypeptide(L)'
;MARRTIGDIEKIWTNVEGMKKLSDKVIGVGPFGIGLDGLLTWVPVVGTAYSVGAAGWLFVQAAKVKASPGTLARMAAYLGLDSVTTLVGEVPFLDFIPSVADVLFRGHLMAAKALQKDIETTHWVEASEREARATGEHDRHLAEMRSRTGLRRVVYLHD
;
A
#
# COMPACT_ATOMS: atom_id res chain seq x y z
N MET A 1 -1.07 20.06 16.37
CA MET A 1 -1.16 18.95 15.38
C MET A 1 -2.54 18.34 15.50
N ALA A 2 -3.23 18.06 14.38
CA ALA A 2 -4.53 17.39 14.43
C ALA A 2 -4.36 15.96 14.98
N ARG A 3 -5.14 15.59 15.99
CA ARG A 3 -5.16 14.23 16.56
C ARG A 3 -5.78 13.29 15.53
N ARG A 4 -5.05 12.24 15.14
CA ARG A 4 -5.53 11.21 14.19
C ARG A 4 -6.47 10.25 14.90
N THR A 5 -7.54 9.85 14.23
CA THR A 5 -8.57 8.94 14.77
C THR A 5 -8.60 7.61 14.02
N ILE A 6 -9.30 6.62 14.57
CA ILE A 6 -9.59 5.33 13.91
C ILE A 6 -10.31 5.55 12.58
N GLY A 7 -11.18 6.57 12.50
CA GLY A 7 -11.86 6.94 11.25
C GLY A 7 -10.90 7.37 10.13
N ASP A 8 -9.73 7.91 10.45
CA ASP A 8 -8.70 8.20 9.44
C ASP A 8 -8.04 6.91 8.92
N ILE A 9 -7.90 5.89 9.77
CA ILE A 9 -7.40 4.57 9.37
C ILE A 9 -8.41 3.87 8.45
N GLU A 10 -9.71 3.95 8.74
CA GLU A 10 -10.77 3.41 7.89
C GLU A 10 -10.81 4.09 6.51
N LYS A 11 -10.63 5.40 6.46
CA LYS A 11 -10.50 6.13 5.19
C LYS A 11 -9.30 5.63 4.39
N ILE A 12 -8.16 5.41 5.04
CA ILE A 12 -6.96 4.89 4.36
C ILE A 12 -7.24 3.48 3.84
N TRP A 13 -7.84 2.59 4.65
CA TRP A 13 -8.22 1.25 4.21
C TRP A 13 -9.17 1.30 3.00
N THR A 14 -10.18 2.15 3.03
CA THR A 14 -11.15 2.32 1.93
C THR A 14 -10.48 2.81 0.64
N ASN A 15 -9.55 3.77 0.75
CA ASN A 15 -8.78 4.26 -0.38
C ASN A 15 -7.87 3.17 -0.99
N VAL A 16 -7.24 2.35 -0.14
CA VAL A 16 -6.40 1.23 -0.59
C VAL A 16 -7.25 0.12 -1.23
N GLU A 17 -8.45 -0.14 -0.70
CA GLU A 17 -9.40 -1.11 -1.29
C GLU A 17 -9.89 -0.67 -2.67
N GLY A 18 -10.10 0.63 -2.88
CA GLY A 18 -10.38 1.19 -4.21
C GLY A 18 -9.27 0.89 -5.21
N MET A 19 -8.01 1.10 -4.81
CA MET A 19 -6.83 0.81 -5.65
C MET A 19 -6.71 -0.69 -5.96
N LYS A 20 -6.94 -1.55 -4.96
CA LYS A 20 -6.95 -3.01 -5.12
C LYS A 20 -7.99 -3.44 -6.16
N LYS A 21 -9.23 -2.96 -6.05
CA LYS A 21 -10.33 -3.28 -6.98
C LYS A 21 -10.07 -2.77 -8.39
N LEU A 22 -9.48 -1.58 -8.51
CA LEU A 22 -9.03 -1.02 -9.80
C LEU A 22 -8.00 -1.95 -10.43
N SER A 23 -6.97 -2.33 -9.69
CA SER A 23 -5.90 -3.19 -10.19
C SER A 23 -6.36 -4.62 -10.49
N ASP A 24 -7.21 -5.22 -9.65
CA ASP A 24 -7.80 -6.54 -9.87
C ASP A 24 -8.67 -6.55 -11.14
N LYS A 25 -9.43 -5.47 -11.40
CA LYS A 25 -10.23 -5.31 -12.63
C LYS A 25 -9.35 -5.14 -13.87
N VAL A 26 -8.24 -4.42 -13.77
CA VAL A 26 -7.29 -4.25 -14.88
C VAL A 26 -6.62 -5.59 -15.22
N ILE A 27 -6.16 -6.34 -14.22
CA ILE A 27 -5.54 -7.67 -14.41
C ILE A 27 -6.55 -8.70 -14.94
N GLY A 28 -7.80 -8.65 -14.49
CA GLY A 28 -8.85 -9.59 -14.90
C GLY A 28 -9.41 -9.37 -16.32
N VAL A 29 -9.14 -8.21 -16.92
CA VAL A 29 -9.70 -7.81 -18.22
C VAL A 29 -8.76 -8.10 -19.41
N GLY A 30 -7.47 -8.36 -19.18
CA GLY A 30 -6.52 -8.79 -20.22
C GLY A 30 -6.30 -7.76 -21.35
N PRO A 31 -5.33 -7.99 -22.26
CA PRO A 31 -4.73 -6.96 -23.12
C PRO A 31 -5.63 -6.38 -24.23
N PHE A 32 -6.92 -6.74 -24.29
CA PHE A 32 -7.88 -6.21 -25.27
C PHE A 32 -9.27 -5.92 -24.69
N GLY A 33 -9.38 -5.68 -23.38
CA GLY A 33 -10.66 -5.28 -22.80
C GLY A 33 -10.76 -3.77 -22.62
N ILE A 34 -11.61 -3.17 -23.46
CA ILE A 34 -11.95 -1.75 -23.49
C ILE A 34 -12.21 -1.21 -22.06
N GLY A 35 -11.25 -0.43 -21.59
CA GLY A 35 -11.26 0.28 -20.31
C GLY A 35 -9.96 1.07 -20.22
N LEU A 36 -10.04 2.41 -20.27
CA LEU A 36 -8.86 3.27 -20.47
C LEU A 36 -8.22 3.16 -21.89
N ASP A 37 -8.96 2.65 -22.88
CA ASP A 37 -8.51 2.40 -24.27
C ASP A 37 -8.20 3.68 -25.09
N GLY A 38 -8.41 4.87 -24.53
CA GLY A 38 -8.21 6.15 -25.19
C GLY A 38 -7.24 7.13 -24.52
N LEU A 39 -6.69 6.80 -23.33
CA LEU A 39 -5.83 7.73 -22.58
C LEU A 39 -4.37 7.22 -22.45
N LEU A 40 -4.15 5.91 -22.55
CA LEU A 40 -2.82 5.29 -22.42
C LEU A 40 -2.03 5.19 -23.74
N THR A 41 -2.65 5.47 -24.88
CA THR A 41 -2.03 5.29 -26.20
C THR A 41 -1.12 6.44 -26.65
N TRP A 42 -1.03 7.57 -25.94
CA TRP A 42 -0.34 8.77 -26.49
C TRP A 42 1.07 9.09 -25.95
N VAL A 43 1.54 8.60 -24.79
CA VAL A 43 2.92 8.91 -24.34
C VAL A 43 3.53 7.83 -23.41
N PRO A 44 4.63 7.16 -23.80
CA PRO A 44 5.37 6.20 -22.96
C PRO A 44 5.81 6.75 -21.59
N VAL A 45 6.04 8.06 -21.50
CA VAL A 45 6.47 8.77 -20.28
C VAL A 45 5.35 8.86 -19.21
N VAL A 46 4.08 8.81 -19.62
CA VAL A 46 2.94 8.94 -18.69
C VAL A 46 2.72 7.65 -17.90
N GLY A 47 3.01 6.49 -18.47
CA GLY A 47 2.90 5.19 -17.78
C GLY A 47 3.89 5.05 -16.61
N THR A 48 5.14 5.46 -16.83
CA THR A 48 6.17 5.51 -15.77
C THR A 48 5.87 6.56 -14.72
N ALA A 49 5.41 7.76 -15.11
CA ALA A 49 5.00 8.79 -14.17
C ALA A 49 3.81 8.36 -13.28
N TYR A 50 2.83 7.65 -13.86
CA TYR A 50 1.71 7.09 -13.11
C TYR A 50 2.15 6.00 -12.14
N SER A 51 3.00 5.06 -12.58
CA SER A 51 3.49 3.98 -11.73
C SER A 51 4.32 4.51 -10.55
N VAL A 52 5.27 5.42 -10.80
CA VAL A 52 6.07 6.06 -9.75
C VAL A 52 5.17 6.88 -8.81
N GLY A 53 4.16 7.56 -9.35
CA GLY A 53 3.16 8.29 -8.56
C GLY A 53 2.32 7.37 -7.67
N ALA A 54 1.86 6.24 -8.19
CA ALA A 54 1.06 5.25 -7.46
C ALA A 54 1.88 4.56 -6.37
N ALA A 55 3.11 4.15 -6.68
CA ALA A 55 4.06 3.61 -5.71
C ALA A 55 4.37 4.63 -4.60
N GLY A 56 4.71 5.87 -4.98
CA GLY A 56 4.97 6.96 -4.03
C GLY A 56 3.77 7.25 -3.14
N TRP A 57 2.55 7.26 -3.71
CA TRP A 57 1.32 7.42 -2.94
C TRP A 57 1.09 6.29 -1.95
N LEU A 58 1.34 5.02 -2.33
CA LEU A 58 1.24 3.88 -1.41
C LEU A 58 2.21 4.00 -0.24
N PHE A 59 3.44 4.48 -0.48
CA PHE A 59 4.41 4.74 0.60
C PHE A 59 3.98 5.91 1.50
N VAL A 60 3.37 6.97 0.94
CA VAL A 60 2.78 8.05 1.74
C VAL A 60 1.66 7.51 2.64
N GLN A 61 0.81 6.62 2.13
CA GLN A 61 -0.24 5.99 2.96
C GLN A 61 0.37 5.06 4.02
N ALA A 62 1.38 4.28 3.67
CA ALA A 62 2.09 3.42 4.61
C ALA A 62 2.75 4.23 5.74
N ALA A 63 3.32 5.41 5.43
CA ALA A 63 3.85 6.32 6.43
C ALA A 63 2.75 6.90 7.32
N LYS A 64 1.59 7.27 6.76
CA LYS A 64 0.44 7.80 7.53
C LYS A 64 -0.11 6.78 8.53
N VAL A 65 -0.15 5.51 8.16
CA VAL A 65 -0.57 4.41 9.06
C VAL A 65 0.57 3.82 9.89
N LYS A 66 1.78 4.40 9.87
CA LYS A 66 2.95 3.84 10.58
C LYS A 66 3.12 2.34 10.29
N ALA A 67 3.03 1.94 9.01
CA ALA A 67 3.12 0.54 8.59
C ALA A 67 4.37 -0.14 9.16
N SER A 68 4.30 -1.43 9.46
CA SER A 68 5.45 -2.12 10.05
C SER A 68 6.66 -2.11 9.10
N PRO A 69 7.92 -2.09 9.61
CA PRO A 69 9.11 -2.13 8.77
C PRO A 69 9.13 -3.33 7.82
N GLY A 70 8.61 -4.48 8.27
CA GLY A 70 8.47 -5.67 7.43
C GLY A 70 7.44 -5.49 6.29
N THR A 71 6.35 -4.76 6.53
CA THR A 71 5.37 -4.42 5.48
C THR A 71 5.96 -3.43 4.49
N LEU A 72 6.65 -2.39 4.95
CA LEU A 72 7.38 -1.45 4.07
C LEU A 72 8.41 -2.18 3.21
N ALA A 73 9.18 -3.10 3.79
CA ALA A 73 10.14 -3.91 3.04
C ALA A 73 9.46 -4.81 1.99
N ARG A 74 8.30 -5.41 2.30
CA ARG A 74 7.52 -6.19 1.33
C ARG A 74 6.97 -5.32 0.21
N MET A 75 6.41 -4.16 0.54
CA MET A 75 5.95 -3.19 -0.47
C MET A 75 7.11 -2.76 -1.36
N ALA A 76 8.27 -2.44 -0.78
CA ALA A 76 9.48 -2.10 -1.52
C ALA A 76 10.01 -3.26 -2.35
N ALA A 77 9.89 -4.50 -1.90
CA ALA A 77 10.26 -5.67 -2.70
C ALA A 77 9.30 -5.85 -3.88
N TYR A 78 7.98 -5.76 -3.66
CA TYR A 78 6.99 -5.90 -4.72
C TYR A 78 7.07 -4.77 -5.77
N LEU A 79 7.40 -3.55 -5.36
CA LEU A 79 7.53 -2.38 -6.23
C LEU A 79 8.97 -2.17 -6.75
N GLY A 80 9.98 -2.69 -6.05
CA GLY A 80 11.40 -2.55 -6.38
C GLY A 80 11.88 -3.61 -7.37
N LEU A 81 11.33 -4.83 -7.29
CA LEU A 81 11.51 -5.83 -8.36
C LEU A 81 10.96 -5.31 -9.69
N ASP A 82 9.92 -4.48 -9.64
CA ASP A 82 9.28 -3.78 -10.76
C ASP A 82 10.16 -2.65 -11.34
N SER A 83 10.91 -1.98 -10.45
CA SER A 83 11.79 -0.87 -10.81
C SER A 83 13.06 -1.36 -11.52
N VAL A 84 13.61 -2.50 -11.11
CA VAL A 84 14.82 -3.08 -11.75
C VAL A 84 14.52 -3.56 -13.17
N THR A 85 13.33 -4.11 -13.44
CA THR A 85 12.90 -4.45 -14.81
C THR A 85 12.69 -3.22 -15.69
N THR A 86 12.30 -2.08 -15.10
CA THR A 86 12.05 -0.83 -15.82
C THR A 86 13.33 0.00 -16.04
N LEU A 87 14.31 -0.07 -15.13
CA LEU A 87 15.59 0.65 -15.22
C LEU A 87 16.68 -0.07 -16.02
N VAL A 88 16.64 -1.40 -16.12
CA VAL A 88 17.59 -2.17 -16.96
C VAL A 88 17.14 -2.18 -18.44
N GLY A 89 15.96 -1.63 -18.73
CA GLY A 89 15.32 -1.62 -20.04
C GLY A 89 15.47 -0.33 -20.84
N GLU A 90 16.59 0.40 -20.76
CA GLU A 90 16.98 1.34 -21.85
C GLU A 90 17.41 0.56 -23.11
N VAL A 91 16.60 -0.40 -23.52
CA VAL A 91 16.71 -1.09 -24.80
C VAL A 91 15.65 -0.42 -25.67
N PRO A 92 16.06 0.39 -26.67
CA PRO A 92 15.11 0.84 -27.70
C PRO A 92 14.45 -0.42 -28.25
N PHE A 93 13.14 -0.41 -28.53
CA PHE A 93 12.32 -1.54 -29.00
C PHE A 93 11.58 -2.39 -27.93
N LEU A 94 11.72 -2.11 -26.62
CA LEU A 94 10.89 -2.75 -25.59
C LEU A 94 9.48 -2.11 -25.41
N ASP A 95 9.19 -1.05 -26.16
CA ASP A 95 7.92 -0.30 -26.15
C ASP A 95 6.67 -1.12 -26.54
N PHE A 96 6.85 -2.37 -26.99
CA PHE A 96 5.80 -3.29 -27.43
C PHE A 96 5.52 -4.44 -26.44
N ILE A 97 5.93 -4.35 -25.17
CA ILE A 97 5.72 -5.43 -24.21
C ILE A 97 4.46 -5.20 -23.35
N PRO A 98 3.33 -5.88 -23.65
CA PRO A 98 2.15 -5.91 -22.78
C PRO A 98 2.45 -6.43 -21.36
N SER A 99 3.51 -7.22 -21.17
CA SER A 99 3.80 -7.85 -19.87
C SER A 99 4.38 -6.91 -18.81
N VAL A 100 4.94 -5.75 -19.17
CA VAL A 100 5.48 -4.80 -18.18
C VAL A 100 4.32 -4.14 -17.42
N ALA A 101 3.24 -3.78 -18.12
CA ALA A 101 2.03 -3.25 -17.49
C ALA A 101 1.42 -4.27 -16.52
N ASP A 102 1.27 -5.52 -16.92
CA ASP A 102 0.72 -6.59 -16.07
C ASP A 102 1.55 -6.84 -14.81
N VAL A 103 2.88 -6.80 -14.93
CA VAL A 103 3.80 -6.94 -13.79
C VAL A 103 3.71 -5.72 -12.86
N LEU A 104 3.63 -4.51 -13.41
CA LEU A 104 3.46 -3.27 -12.66
C LEU A 104 2.17 -3.30 -11.84
N PHE A 105 1.02 -3.54 -12.49
CA PHE A 105 -0.27 -3.60 -11.81
C PHE A 105 -0.27 -4.69 -10.73
N ARG A 106 0.33 -5.86 -11.01
CA ARG A 106 0.44 -6.94 -10.03
C ARG A 106 1.32 -6.55 -8.83
N GLY A 107 2.44 -5.86 -9.05
CA GLY A 107 3.31 -5.35 -7.98
C GLY A 107 2.59 -4.38 -7.05
N HIS A 108 1.85 -3.43 -7.63
CA HIS A 108 1.05 -2.44 -6.89
C HIS A 108 -0.08 -3.09 -6.11
N LEU A 109 -0.77 -4.06 -6.71
CA LEU A 109 -1.80 -4.86 -6.04
C LEU A 109 -1.24 -5.62 -4.82
N MET A 110 -0.07 -6.25 -4.96
CA MET A 110 0.56 -7.00 -3.88
C MET A 110 1.05 -6.09 -2.75
N ALA A 111 1.59 -4.93 -3.09
CA ALA A 111 1.95 -3.90 -2.11
C ALA A 111 0.72 -3.38 -1.35
N ALA A 112 -0.38 -3.09 -2.05
CA ALA A 112 -1.65 -2.68 -1.44
C ALA A 112 -2.21 -3.76 -0.51
N LYS A 113 -2.20 -5.04 -0.92
CA LYS A 113 -2.63 -6.18 -0.09
C LYS A 113 -1.75 -6.34 1.16
N ALA A 114 -0.44 -6.16 1.03
CA ALA A 114 0.48 -6.20 2.17
C ALA A 114 0.16 -5.09 3.18
N LEU A 115 -0.10 -3.87 2.70
CA LEU A 115 -0.49 -2.73 3.54
C LEU A 115 -1.85 -2.96 4.22
N GLN A 116 -2.88 -3.42 3.49
CA GLN A 116 -4.18 -3.75 4.06
C GLN A 116 -4.06 -4.78 5.19
N LYS A 117 -3.32 -5.86 4.95
CA LYS A 117 -3.11 -6.91 5.95
C LYS A 117 -2.37 -6.38 7.19
N ASP A 118 -1.43 -5.45 7.01
CA ASP A 118 -0.74 -4.81 8.14
C ASP A 118 -1.74 -3.97 8.97
N ILE A 119 -2.62 -3.23 8.30
CA ILE A 119 -3.66 -2.42 8.96
C ILE A 119 -4.64 -3.31 9.73
N GLU A 120 -5.13 -4.38 9.11
CA GLU A 120 -6.09 -5.32 9.70
C GLU A 120 -5.52 -6.10 10.89
N THR A 121 -4.21 -6.36 10.88
CA THR A 121 -3.53 -7.07 11.97
C THR A 121 -2.97 -6.13 13.03
N THR A 122 -3.29 -4.84 12.98
CA THR A 122 -2.84 -3.83 13.95
C THR A 122 -3.96 -3.45 14.90
N HIS A 123 -3.67 -3.48 16.20
CA HIS A 123 -4.50 -2.89 17.24
C HIS A 123 -4.23 -1.38 17.30
N TRP A 124 -5.21 -0.58 16.91
CA TRP A 124 -5.12 0.89 16.90
C TRP A 124 -5.61 1.46 18.21
N VAL A 125 -4.82 2.36 18.80
CA VAL A 125 -5.15 3.02 20.06
C VAL A 125 -5.11 4.52 19.88
N GLU A 126 -6.24 5.20 20.15
CA GLU A 126 -6.38 6.66 20.14
C GLU A 126 -5.80 7.29 21.41
N ALA A 127 -4.55 6.98 21.72
CA ALA A 127 -3.82 7.53 22.86
C ALA A 127 -2.37 7.83 22.47
N SER A 128 -1.65 8.50 23.37
CA SER A 128 -0.20 8.56 23.31
C SER A 128 0.39 7.31 23.95
N GLU A 129 1.37 6.70 23.30
CA GLU A 129 2.16 5.59 23.84
C GLU A 129 2.85 6.00 25.14
N ARG A 130 3.36 7.24 25.20
CA ARG A 130 4.05 7.76 26.39
C ARG A 130 3.10 7.82 27.58
N GLU A 131 1.90 8.33 27.37
CA GLU A 131 0.86 8.40 28.39
C GLU A 131 0.39 7.00 28.80
N ALA A 132 0.14 6.12 27.83
CA ALA A 132 -0.28 4.75 28.09
C ALA A 132 0.77 3.94 28.87
N ARG A 133 2.06 4.16 28.62
CA ARG A 133 3.15 3.55 29.40
C ARG A 133 3.23 4.13 30.81
N ALA A 134 3.02 5.44 30.97
CA ALA A 134 3.06 6.09 32.29
C ALA A 134 1.91 5.66 33.20
N THR A 135 0.75 5.32 32.64
CA THR A 135 -0.45 4.92 33.39
C THR A 135 -0.62 3.40 33.54
N GLY A 136 0.23 2.59 32.90
CA GLY A 136 0.10 1.12 32.85
C GLY A 136 -0.92 0.61 31.83
N GLU A 137 -1.60 1.50 31.13
CA GLU A 137 -2.56 1.20 30.05
C GLU A 137 -1.92 0.44 28.88
N HIS A 138 -0.62 0.62 28.65
CA HIS A 138 0.12 -0.13 27.64
C HIS A 138 0.00 -1.65 27.82
N ASP A 139 0.14 -2.13 29.05
CA ASP A 139 0.07 -3.57 29.34
C ASP A 139 -1.33 -4.12 29.12
N ARG A 140 -2.37 -3.30 29.37
CA ARG A 140 -3.76 -3.62 29.07
C ARG A 140 -3.97 -3.78 27.56
N HIS A 141 -3.48 -2.85 26.76
CA HIS A 141 -3.56 -2.95 25.29
C HIS A 141 -2.75 -4.12 24.73
N LEU A 142 -1.61 -4.47 25.33
CA LEU A 142 -0.87 -5.68 24.96
C LEU A 142 -1.63 -6.96 25.30
N ALA A 143 -2.28 -7.01 26.48
CA ALA A 143 -3.11 -8.14 26.87
C ALA A 143 -4.31 -8.30 25.93
N GLU A 144 -4.95 -7.19 25.54
CA GLU A 144 -6.06 -7.17 24.58
C GLU A 144 -5.61 -7.62 23.18
N MET A 145 -4.46 -7.14 22.72
CA MET A 145 -3.87 -7.58 21.45
C MET A 145 -3.62 -9.09 21.47
N ARG A 146 -3.15 -9.65 22.59
CA ARG A 146 -2.88 -11.10 22.74
C ARG A 146 -4.16 -11.94 22.86
N SER A 147 -5.23 -11.38 23.43
CA SER A 147 -6.50 -12.10 23.60
C SER A 147 -7.32 -12.14 22.31
N ARG A 148 -7.17 -11.13 21.43
CA ARG A 148 -7.83 -11.10 20.12
C ARG A 148 -7.02 -11.87 19.08
N THR A 149 -7.70 -12.77 18.37
CA THR A 149 -7.09 -13.50 17.27
C THR A 149 -6.80 -12.58 16.08
N GLY A 150 -5.62 -12.73 15.47
CA GLY A 150 -5.25 -11.99 14.26
C GLY A 150 -4.52 -10.66 14.49
N LEU A 151 -4.53 -10.09 15.70
CA LEU A 151 -3.75 -8.90 16.01
C LEU A 151 -2.29 -9.26 16.30
N ARG A 152 -1.37 -8.45 15.77
CA ARG A 152 0.07 -8.70 15.78
C ARG A 152 0.90 -7.59 16.41
N ARG A 153 0.36 -6.37 16.47
CA ARG A 153 1.03 -5.20 17.05
C ARG A 153 0.03 -4.18 17.57
N VAL A 154 0.49 -3.31 18.45
CA VAL A 154 -0.25 -2.14 18.95
C VAL A 154 0.37 -0.88 18.36
N VAL A 155 -0.44 0.05 17.87
CA VAL A 155 0.01 1.34 17.34
C VAL A 155 -0.81 2.48 17.95
N TYR A 156 -0.10 3.47 18.48
CA TYR A 156 -0.64 4.67 19.08
C TYR A 156 -0.72 5.81 18.06
N LEU A 157 -1.88 6.46 18.01
CA LEU A 157 -2.21 7.46 16.97
C LEU A 157 -1.82 8.90 17.35
N HIS A 158 -1.57 9.20 18.62
CA HIS A 158 -1.28 10.57 19.07
C HIS A 158 0.21 10.93 19.13
N ASP A 159 1.10 9.98 18.87
CA ASP A 159 2.56 10.20 18.79
C ASP A 159 3.08 10.49 17.38
#